data_AF-V4XYQ1-F1
#
_entry.id   AF-V4XYQ1-F1
#
_cell.length_a   1.000
_cell.length_b   1.000
_cell.length_c   1.000
_cell.angle_alpha   90.00
_cell.angle_beta   90.00
_cell.angle_gamma   90.00
#
_symmetry.space_group_name_H-M   'P 1'
#
loop_
_entity.id
_entity.type
_entity.pdbx_description
1 polymer ?
#
loop_
_entity_poly.entity_id
_entity_poly.type
_entity_poly.pdbx_seq_one_letter_code
_entity_poly.pdbx_strand_id
1 'polypeptide(L)' 'MARFDAAERRNLDRQICMRCNARNAPDADRCRKCGYTNLRPKAKERRAT' A
#
# COMPACT_ATOMS: atom_id res chain seq x y z
N MET A 1 -21.22 -0.21 -3.42
CA MET A 1 -20.47 -0.71 -2.24
C MET A 1 -20.55 0.34 -1.16
N ALA A 2 -20.82 -0.04 0.10
CA ALA A 2 -20.71 0.89 1.22
C ALA A 2 -19.26 1.38 1.32
N ARG A 3 -19.07 2.70 1.43
CA ARG A 3 -17.75 3.32 1.66
C ARG A 3 -17.60 3.69 3.13
N PHE A 4 -16.39 3.49 3.66
CA PHE A 4 -16.04 3.78 5.04
C PHE A 4 -14.67 4.46 5.07
N ASP A 5 -14.65 5.79 4.95
CA ASP A 5 -13.43 6.58 4.74
C ASP A 5 -12.36 6.35 5.81
N ALA A 6 -12.77 6.22 7.08
CA ALA A 6 -11.85 5.94 8.18
C ALA A 6 -11.16 4.58 8.03
N ALA A 7 -11.89 3.56 7.57
CA ALA A 7 -11.37 2.23 7.36
C ALA A 7 -10.46 2.17 6.11
N GLU A 8 -10.83 2.86 5.04
CA GLU A 8 -10.00 2.95 3.82
C GLU A 8 -8.65 3.58 4.11
N ARG A 9 -8.61 4.73 4.80
CA ARG A 9 -7.34 5.38 5.16
C ARG A 9 -6.46 4.50 6.04
N ARG A 10 -7.03 3.78 7.01
CA ARG A 10 -6.23 2.92 7.91
C ARG A 10 -5.64 1.69 7.21
N ASN A 11 -6.38 1.11 6.27
CA ASN A 11 -6.07 -0.21 5.71
C ASN A 11 -5.49 -0.19 4.29
N LEU A 12 -5.87 0.81 3.49
CA LEU A 12 -5.60 0.87 2.04
C LEU A 12 -4.67 2.02 1.68
N ASP A 13 -4.62 3.10 2.45
CA ASP A 13 -3.68 4.21 2.23
C ASP A 13 -2.28 3.86 2.74
N ARG A 14 -1.62 2.93 2.04
CA ARG A 14 -0.26 2.45 2.31
C ARG A 14 0.42 2.02 1.03
N GLN A 15 1.75 2.08 1.02
CA GLN A 15 2.54 1.51 -0.05
C GLN A 15 2.99 0.07 0.26
N ILE A 16 3.13 -0.77 -0.77
CA ILE A 16 3.56 -2.16 -0.69
C ILE A 16 4.85 -2.32 -1.46
N CYS A 17 5.87 -2.91 -0.82
CA CYS A 17 7.13 -3.19 -1.49
C CYS A 17 6.96 -4.29 -2.56
N MET A 18 7.41 -4.03 -3.79
CA MET A 18 7.34 -5.01 -4.87
C MET A 18 8.36 -6.16 -4.74
N ARG A 19 9.32 -6.05 -3.82
CA ARG A 19 10.32 -7.10 -3.56
C ARG A 19 9.95 -8.02 -2.39
N CYS A 20 9.53 -7.46 -1.25
CA CYS A 20 9.28 -8.24 -0.03
C CYS A 20 7.86 -8.13 0.54
N ASN A 21 6.95 -7.44 -0.16
CA ASN A 21 5.55 -7.24 0.25
C ASN A 21 5.33 -6.55 1.61
N ALA A 22 6.35 -5.93 2.19
CA ALA A 22 6.19 -5.12 3.40
C ALA A 22 5.27 -3.92 3.14
N ARG A 23 4.46 -3.54 4.14
CA ARG A 23 3.63 -2.34 4.12
C ARG A 23 4.43 -1.16 4.65
N ASN A 24 4.47 -0.08 3.88
CA ASN A 24 5.20 1.15 4.16
C ASN A 24 4.22 2.33 4.24
N ALA A 25 4.71 3.45 4.75
CA ALA A 25 3.94 4.70 4.80
C ALA A 25 3.59 5.18 3.37
N PRO A 26 2.51 5.97 3.19
CA PRO A 26 2.11 6.52 1.89
C PRO A 26 3.21 7.34 1.20
N ASP A 27 4.03 8.01 1.99
CA ASP A 27 5.12 8.93 1.62
C ASP A 27 6.51 8.29 1.66
N ALA A 28 6.61 6.96 1.82
CA ALA A 28 7.90 6.29 1.88
C ALA A 28 8.61 6.25 0.52
N ASP A 29 9.88 6.64 0.48
CA ASP A 29 10.74 6.51 -0.72
C ASP A 29 11.42 5.13 -0.81
N ARG A 30 11.45 4.37 0.30
CA ARG A 30 12.10 3.05 0.38
C ARG A 30 11.41 2.11 1.36
N CYS A 31 11.55 0.82 1.08
CA CYS A 31 11.02 -0.23 1.94
C CYS A 31 11.76 -0.26 3.30
N ARG A 32 11.01 -0.13 4.39
CA ARG A 32 11.54 -0.18 5.76
C ARG A 32 12.22 -1.49 6.15
N LYS A 33 11.98 -2.57 5.39
CA LYS A 33 12.51 -3.92 5.69
C LYS A 33 13.70 -4.30 4.84
N CYS A 34 13.68 -4.02 3.53
CA CYS A 34 14.71 -4.50 2.59
C CYS A 34 15.43 -3.40 1.82
N GLY A 35 15.12 -2.13 2.09
CA GLY A 35 15.74 -0.98 1.42
C GLY A 35 15.34 -0.77 -0.06
N TYR A 36 14.57 -1.68 -0.66
CA TYR A 36 14.13 -1.55 -2.05
C TYR A 36 13.23 -0.31 -2.26
N THR A 37 13.45 0.41 -3.35
CA THR A 37 12.83 1.72 -3.62
C THR A 37 11.52 1.62 -4.42
N ASN A 38 11.31 0.56 -5.19
CA ASN A 38 10.06 0.40 -5.93
C ASN A 38 8.95 -0.10 -5.01
N LEU A 39 8.13 0.86 -4.59
CA LEU A 39 6.91 0.67 -3.81
C LEU A 39 5.70 0.97 -4.70
N ARG A 40 4.62 0.21 -4.50
CA ARG A 40 3.35 0.42 -5.20
C ARG A 40 2.25 0.82 -4.21
N PRO A 41 1.29 1.68 -4.58
CA PRO A 41 0.11 1.89 -3.76
C PRO A 41 -0.68 0.58 -3.62
N LYS A 42 -1.28 0.35 -2.45
CA LYS A 42 -2.21 -0.76 -2.26
C LYS A 42 -3.49 -0.46 -3.04
N ALA A 43 -4.00 -1.47 -3.75
CA ALA A 43 -5.21 -1.32 -4.54
C ALA A 43 -6.41 -1.04 -3.61
N LYS A 44 -7.18 0.00 -3.93
CA LYS A 44 -8.44 0.33 -3.24
C LYS A 44 -9.63 -0.44 -3.79
N GLU A 45 -9.55 -0.81 -5.06
CA GLU A 45 -10.55 -1.60 -5.77
C GLU A 45 -9.97 -2.95 -6.19
N ARG A 46 -10.84 -3.93 -6.43
CA ARG A 46 -10.43 -5.22 -6.99
C ARG A 46 -9.84 -5.00 -8.38
N ARG A 47 -8.74 -5.69 -8.68
CA ARG A 47 -8.22 -5.76 -10.05
C ARG A 47 -9.14 -6.66 -10.88
N ALA A 48 -9.28 -6.34 -12.16
CA ALA A 48 -9.97 -7.22 -13.10
C ALA A 48 -9.32 -8.61 -13.06
N THR A 49 -10.16 -9.64 -13.21
CA THR A 49 -9.71 -11.04 -13.31
C THR A 49 -9.31 -11.31 -14.73
#